data_AF-A0A1G5RQK3-F1
#
_entry.id   AF-A0A1G5RQK3-F1
#
_cell.length_a   1.000
_cell.length_b   1.000
_cell.length_c   1.000
_cell.angle_alpha   90.00
_cell.angle_beta   90.00
_cell.angle_gamma   90.00
#
_symmetry.space_group_name_H-M   'P 1'
#
loop_
_entity.id
_entity.type
_entity.pdbx_description
1 polymer ?
#
loop_
_entity_poly.entity_id
_entity_poly.type
_entity_poly.pdbx_seq_one_letter_code
_entity_poly.pdbx_strand_id
1 'polypeptide(L)'
;MISDLQIKEYNKKLAQHDLALVFSDQGLCLTDGKLQIMADFREMLPRLKQSNLQREMLVKAARIKGQEMPQTLVDATAGFGEDSLILAAAGFQVRLYEFDEIIAVLLQDCMERAAEIPELKAAVGRMELICGDSVEGMKNLDYTPDIVLLDPMFPARQKSGLIKKKFQLIQRLESPCSTENELLEAAEMAGPKRIVIKRPLKGPYLADRKPSYSLEGKAIRYDCMVYAR
;
A
#
# COMPACT_ATOMS: atom_id res chain seq x y z
N MET A 1 16.00 0.44 11.91
CA MET A 1 16.36 1.87 11.98
C MET A 1 17.20 2.25 10.80
N ILE A 2 16.72 3.21 10.02
CA ILE A 2 17.42 3.80 8.88
C ILE A 2 18.58 4.66 9.39
N SER A 3 19.77 4.49 8.80
CA SER A 3 20.97 5.22 9.23
C SER A 3 21.03 6.65 8.68
N ASP A 4 21.70 7.54 9.41
CA ASP A 4 21.99 8.91 8.93
C ASP A 4 22.74 8.91 7.58
N LEU A 5 23.54 7.87 7.31
CA LEU A 5 24.24 7.72 6.04
C LEU A 5 23.25 7.48 4.89
N GLN A 6 22.29 6.58 5.07
CA GLN A 6 21.22 6.34 4.09
C GLN A 6 20.39 7.59 3.85
N ILE A 7 20.02 8.33 4.90
CA ILE A 7 19.29 9.61 4.75
C ILE A 7 20.11 10.62 3.94
N LYS A 8 21.42 10.74 4.18
CA LYS A 8 22.30 11.61 3.37
C LYS A 8 22.33 11.19 1.91
N GLU A 9 22.31 9.91 1.61
CA GLU A 9 22.28 9.39 0.23
C GLU A 9 20.96 9.71 -0.46
N TYR A 10 19.82 9.49 0.20
CA TYR A 10 18.52 9.89 -0.32
C TYR A 10 18.44 11.41 -0.55
N ASN A 11 18.95 12.21 0.38
CA ASN A 11 18.93 13.67 0.27
C ASN A 11 19.77 14.21 -0.89
N LYS A 12 20.81 13.50 -1.34
CA LYS A 12 21.53 13.86 -2.58
C LYS A 12 20.63 13.74 -3.81
N LYS A 13 19.78 12.71 -3.87
CA LYS A 13 18.81 12.52 -4.96
C LYS A 13 17.69 13.56 -4.85
N LEU A 14 17.11 13.71 -3.66
CA LEU A 14 15.95 14.59 -3.41
C LEU A 14 16.24 16.08 -3.60
N ALA A 15 17.48 16.52 -3.42
CA ALA A 15 17.88 17.91 -3.64
C ALA A 15 17.55 18.42 -5.06
N GLN A 16 17.50 17.53 -6.06
CA GLN A 16 17.14 17.87 -7.44
C GLN A 16 15.66 18.26 -7.59
N HIS A 17 14.82 17.89 -6.63
CA HIS A 17 13.38 18.11 -6.61
C HIS A 17 12.95 19.14 -5.55
N ASP A 18 13.91 19.87 -4.96
CA ASP A 18 13.71 20.75 -3.79
C ASP A 18 13.07 20.00 -2.60
N LEU A 19 13.46 18.74 -2.40
CA LEU A 19 12.97 17.87 -1.33
C LEU A 19 14.10 17.42 -0.40
N ALA A 20 13.74 17.05 0.83
CA ALA A 20 14.63 16.40 1.77
C ALA A 20 13.86 15.47 2.71
N LEU A 21 14.50 14.37 3.09
CA LEU A 21 14.17 13.54 4.25
C LEU A 21 14.82 14.13 5.49
N VAL A 22 14.03 14.35 6.53
CA VAL A 22 14.45 14.94 7.81
C VAL A 22 13.80 14.18 8.96
N PHE A 23 14.59 13.83 9.98
CA PHE A 23 14.05 13.34 11.24
C PHE A 23 13.42 14.49 12.03
N SER A 24 12.16 14.32 12.41
CA SER A 24 11.47 15.12 13.42
C SER A 24 11.47 14.40 14.77
N ASP A 25 10.92 15.05 15.79
CA ASP A 25 10.62 14.43 17.08
C ASP A 25 9.58 13.29 16.98
N GLN A 26 8.79 13.26 15.90
CA GLN A 26 7.72 12.27 15.69
C GLN A 26 8.10 11.13 14.74
N GLY A 27 9.18 11.26 13.96
CA GLY A 27 9.58 10.29 12.94
C GLY A 27 10.20 10.94 11.70
N LEU A 28 10.43 10.11 10.69
CA LEU A 28 11.02 10.54 9.41
C LEU A 28 9.97 11.23 8.52
N CYS A 29 10.31 12.41 8.03
CA CYS A 29 9.44 13.24 7.19
C CYS A 29 10.11 13.56 5.85
N LEU A 30 9.32 13.59 4.77
CA LEU A 30 9.70 14.23 3.51
C LEU A 30 9.18 15.67 3.48
N THR A 31 10.02 16.64 3.13
CA THR A 31 9.70 18.06 3.19
C THR A 31 10.32 18.87 2.05
N ASP A 32 9.66 19.96 1.64
CA ASP A 32 10.22 21.02 0.78
C ASP A 32 10.57 22.31 1.56
N GLY A 33 10.61 22.20 2.90
CA GLY A 33 10.81 23.33 3.81
C GLY A 33 9.53 24.10 4.16
N LYS A 34 8.42 23.87 3.45
CA LYS A 34 7.11 24.49 3.73
C LYS A 34 6.05 23.45 4.08
N LEU A 35 6.02 22.36 3.32
CA LEU A 35 5.13 21.22 3.52
C LEU A 35 5.95 20.02 4.01
N GLN A 36 5.34 19.22 4.86
CA GLN A 36 5.90 17.96 5.32
C GLN A 36 4.89 16.83 5.22
N ILE A 37 5.38 15.64 4.90
CA ILE A 37 4.62 14.40 4.93
C ILE A 37 5.39 13.35 5.72
N MET A 38 4.65 12.65 6.58
CA MET A 38 5.12 11.56 7.43
C MET A 38 4.06 10.47 7.39
N ALA A 39 4.48 9.22 7.29
CA ALA A 39 3.60 8.08 7.49
C ALA A 39 3.38 7.88 9.01
N ASP A 40 2.13 7.77 9.44
CA ASP A 40 1.82 7.62 10.87
C ASP A 40 0.57 6.77 11.12
N PHE A 41 0.79 5.53 11.54
CA PHE A 41 -0.29 4.58 11.86
C PHE A 41 -1.09 4.95 13.12
N ARG A 42 -0.64 5.90 13.94
CA ARG A 42 -1.45 6.41 15.07
C ARG A 42 -2.75 7.05 14.58
N GLU A 43 -2.72 7.71 13.42
CA GLU A 43 -3.92 8.31 12.80
C GLU A 43 -4.98 7.25 12.45
N MET A 44 -4.56 5.99 12.28
CA MET A 44 -5.43 4.87 11.89
C MET A 44 -6.08 4.14 13.06
N LEU A 45 -5.60 4.33 14.29
CA LEU A 45 -6.10 3.62 15.50
C LEU A 45 -7.63 3.61 15.64
N PRO A 46 -8.37 4.71 15.41
CA PRO A 46 -9.83 4.67 15.49
C PRO A 46 -10.48 3.71 14.49
N ARG A 47 -9.88 3.55 13.30
CA ARG A 47 -10.36 2.68 12.21
C ARG A 47 -10.04 1.21 12.47
N LEU A 48 -8.98 0.91 13.24
CA LEU A 48 -8.53 -0.45 13.54
C LEU A 48 -9.29 -1.15 14.68
N LYS A 49 -10.27 -0.49 15.31
CA LYS A 49 -11.14 -1.15 16.30
C LYS A 49 -11.83 -2.36 15.67
N GLN A 50 -11.92 -3.47 16.40
CA GLN A 50 -12.46 -4.74 15.88
C GLN A 50 -13.85 -4.61 15.25
N SER A 51 -14.74 -3.81 15.86
CA SER A 51 -16.08 -3.53 15.31
C SER A 51 -16.07 -2.83 13.96
N ASN A 52 -15.04 -2.01 13.71
CA ASN A 52 -14.86 -1.26 12.48
C ASN A 52 -14.24 -2.14 11.41
N LEU A 53 -13.20 -2.92 11.75
CA LEU A 53 -12.56 -3.87 10.84
C LEU A 53 -13.54 -4.89 10.23
N GLN A 54 -14.50 -5.39 11.00
CA GLN A 54 -15.54 -6.29 10.48
C GLN A 54 -16.47 -5.62 9.45
N ARG A 55 -16.57 -4.29 9.47
CA ARG A 55 -17.39 -3.50 8.57
C ARG A 55 -16.61 -2.97 7.37
N GLU A 56 -15.28 -2.90 7.47
CA GLU A 56 -14.38 -2.46 6.40
C GLU A 56 -14.65 -3.21 5.11
N MET A 57 -14.88 -2.46 4.04
CA MET A 57 -15.14 -3.03 2.72
C MET A 57 -13.93 -3.77 2.18
N LEU A 58 -12.72 -3.25 2.41
CA LEU A 58 -11.47 -3.90 2.02
C LEU A 58 -11.33 -5.28 2.68
N VAL A 59 -11.60 -5.38 3.97
CA VAL A 59 -11.56 -6.66 4.71
C VAL A 59 -12.59 -7.64 4.14
N LYS A 60 -13.79 -7.17 3.80
CA LYS A 60 -14.83 -8.00 3.16
C LYS A 60 -14.44 -8.44 1.75
N ALA A 61 -13.78 -7.58 0.97
CA ALA A 61 -13.30 -7.89 -0.36
C ALA A 61 -12.18 -8.93 -0.32
N ALA A 62 -11.21 -8.78 0.58
CA ALA A 62 -10.07 -9.68 0.71
C ALA A 62 -10.45 -11.04 1.30
N ARG A 63 -11.25 -11.06 2.38
CA ARG A 63 -11.45 -12.29 3.16
C ARG A 63 -12.10 -13.41 2.35
N ILE A 64 -11.44 -14.56 2.33
CA ILE A 64 -11.98 -15.79 1.76
C ILE A 64 -12.69 -16.55 2.89
N LYS A 65 -14.01 -16.70 2.78
CA LYS A 65 -14.81 -17.40 3.80
C LYS A 65 -14.50 -18.90 3.78
N GLY A 66 -14.51 -19.53 4.96
CA GLY A 66 -14.27 -20.97 5.09
C GLY A 66 -12.80 -21.38 5.05
N GLN A 67 -11.86 -20.43 5.01
CA GLN A 67 -10.43 -20.68 5.14
C GLN A 67 -9.91 -20.16 6.48
N GLU A 68 -8.93 -20.88 7.04
CA GLU A 68 -8.28 -20.51 8.30
C GLU A 68 -7.48 -19.21 8.16
N MET A 69 -7.22 -18.57 9.30
CA MET A 69 -6.32 -17.41 9.40
C MET A 69 -5.00 -17.84 10.05
N PRO A 70 -3.86 -17.21 9.71
CA PRO A 70 -3.75 -16.08 8.79
C PRO A 70 -3.82 -16.51 7.32
N GLN A 71 -4.60 -15.77 6.52
CA GLN A 71 -4.52 -15.84 5.05
C GLN A 71 -3.35 -14.99 4.59
N THR A 72 -2.63 -15.48 3.57
CA THR A 72 -1.49 -14.77 2.99
C THR A 72 -1.97 -13.74 1.97
N LEU A 73 -1.48 -12.51 2.07
CA LEU A 73 -1.86 -11.41 1.21
C LEU A 73 -0.61 -10.71 0.68
N VAL A 74 -0.59 -10.44 -0.62
CA VAL A 74 0.41 -9.58 -1.25
C VAL A 74 -0.24 -8.25 -1.59
N ASP A 75 0.24 -7.15 -1.02
CA ASP A 75 -0.10 -5.79 -1.44
C ASP A 75 0.96 -5.32 -2.44
N ALA A 76 0.60 -5.23 -3.71
CA ALA A 76 1.55 -4.90 -4.78
C ALA A 76 1.79 -3.39 -4.93
N THR A 77 1.10 -2.56 -4.14
CA THR A 77 1.07 -1.11 -4.30
C THR A 77 0.93 -0.44 -2.92
N ALA A 78 1.89 -0.71 -2.04
CA ALA A 78 1.78 -0.44 -0.62
C ALA A 78 1.48 1.04 -0.28
N GLY A 79 2.14 1.98 -0.98
CA GLY A 79 2.07 3.40 -0.65
C GLY A 79 2.52 3.64 0.79
N PHE A 80 1.69 4.31 1.59
CA PHE A 80 1.93 4.48 3.03
C PHE A 80 1.40 3.33 3.89
N GLY A 81 1.02 2.21 3.30
CA GLY A 81 0.67 0.98 4.02
C GLY A 81 -0.63 1.04 4.82
N GLU A 82 -1.51 2.04 4.61
CA GLU A 82 -2.77 2.17 5.37
C GLU A 82 -3.72 0.98 5.14
N ASP A 83 -3.89 0.57 3.89
CA ASP A 83 -4.75 -0.57 3.52
C ASP A 83 -4.12 -1.90 3.96
N SER A 84 -2.81 -2.03 3.79
CA SER A 84 -2.00 -3.13 4.36
C SER A 84 -2.17 -3.24 5.88
N LEU A 85 -2.13 -2.13 6.63
CA LEU A 85 -2.31 -2.12 8.09
C LEU A 85 -3.73 -2.56 8.48
N ILE A 86 -4.76 -2.14 7.75
CA ILE A 86 -6.15 -2.56 8.01
C ILE A 86 -6.28 -4.08 7.85
N LEU A 87 -5.70 -4.62 6.78
CA LEU A 87 -5.70 -6.07 6.52
C LEU A 87 -4.87 -6.81 7.57
N ALA A 88 -3.68 -6.33 7.87
CA ALA A 88 -2.85 -6.91 8.92
C ALA A 88 -3.59 -6.88 10.27
N ALA A 89 -4.23 -5.77 10.65
CA ALA A 89 -5.04 -5.68 11.87
C ALA A 89 -6.24 -6.63 11.87
N ALA A 90 -6.83 -6.92 10.71
CA ALA A 90 -7.88 -7.93 10.55
C ALA A 90 -7.36 -9.39 10.61
N GLY A 91 -6.05 -9.59 10.71
CA GLY A 91 -5.39 -10.87 10.98
C GLY A 91 -4.64 -11.49 9.79
N PHE A 92 -4.60 -10.83 8.63
CA PHE A 92 -3.88 -11.31 7.45
C PHE A 92 -2.36 -11.24 7.67
N GLN A 93 -1.61 -12.15 7.04
CA GLN A 93 -0.17 -12.03 6.89
C GLN A 93 0.10 -11.28 5.58
N VAL A 94 0.69 -10.10 5.65
CA VAL A 94 0.79 -9.16 4.53
C VAL A 94 2.25 -8.99 4.11
N ARG A 95 2.57 -9.36 2.88
CA ARG A 95 3.80 -8.92 2.20
C ARG A 95 3.44 -7.74 1.32
N LEU A 96 4.09 -6.60 1.50
CA LEU A 96 3.74 -5.36 0.83
C LEU A 96 4.95 -4.81 0.05
N TYR A 97 4.72 -4.44 -1.19
CA TYR A 97 5.74 -3.94 -2.10
C TYR A 97 5.56 -2.44 -2.33
N GLU A 98 6.64 -1.68 -2.20
CA GLU A 98 6.71 -0.28 -2.58
C GLU A 98 7.90 -0.07 -3.50
N PHE A 99 7.63 0.48 -4.70
CA PHE A 99 8.65 0.72 -5.71
C PHE A 99 9.48 1.96 -5.40
N ASP A 100 8.83 3.02 -4.91
CA ASP A 100 9.50 4.28 -4.63
C ASP A 100 10.31 4.18 -3.33
N GLU A 101 11.64 4.23 -3.44
CA GLU A 101 12.56 4.09 -2.30
C GLU A 101 12.27 5.10 -1.18
N ILE A 102 11.78 6.29 -1.52
CA ILE A 102 11.49 7.37 -0.56
C ILE A 102 10.18 7.09 0.19
N ILE A 103 9.16 6.57 -0.50
CA ILE A 103 7.93 6.14 0.17
C ILE A 103 8.21 4.90 1.03
N ALA A 104 8.97 3.94 0.50
CA ALA A 104 9.35 2.72 1.22
C ALA A 104 10.10 3.06 2.52
N VAL A 105 11.05 4.00 2.49
CA VAL A 105 11.80 4.39 3.69
C VAL A 105 10.93 5.12 4.73
N LEU A 106 9.98 5.96 4.29
CA LEU A 106 9.00 6.59 5.19
C LEU A 106 8.06 5.56 5.83
N LEU A 107 7.63 4.56 5.05
CA LEU A 107 6.79 3.47 5.53
C LEU A 107 7.56 2.57 6.51
N GLN A 108 8.83 2.26 6.24
CA GLN A 108 9.69 1.48 7.12
C GLN A 108 9.83 2.17 8.49
N ASP A 109 10.13 3.47 8.51
CA ASP A 109 10.17 4.27 9.75
C ASP A 109 8.82 4.24 10.50
N CYS A 110 7.70 4.36 9.79
CA CYS A 110 6.38 4.26 10.37
C CYS A 110 6.11 2.89 11.00
N MET A 111 6.45 1.80 10.32
CA MET A 111 6.31 0.44 10.84
C MET A 111 7.17 0.24 12.08
N GLU A 112 8.43 0.68 12.07
CA GLU A 112 9.32 0.58 13.24
C GLU A 112 8.74 1.32 14.46
N ARG A 113 8.28 2.56 14.29
CA ARG A 113 7.63 3.32 15.37
C ARG A 113 6.34 2.67 15.84
N ALA A 114 5.53 2.16 14.92
CA ALA A 114 4.27 1.51 15.24
C ALA A 114 4.44 0.15 15.95
N ALA A 115 5.57 -0.54 15.74
CA ALA A 115 5.90 -1.78 16.47
C ALA A 115 6.10 -1.56 17.98
N GLU A 116 6.45 -0.33 18.39
CA GLU A 116 6.60 0.07 19.80
C GLU A 116 5.26 0.48 20.46
N ILE A 117 4.19 0.61 19.68
CA ILE A 117 2.85 0.98 20.18
C ILE A 117 2.06 -0.31 20.45
N PRO A 118 1.64 -0.60 21.71
CA PRO A 118 0.99 -1.86 22.06
C PRO A 118 -0.21 -2.22 21.18
N GLU A 119 -1.03 -1.25 20.80
CA GLU A 119 -2.22 -1.42 19.97
C GLU A 119 -1.92 -1.73 18.50
N LEU A 120 -0.74 -1.37 18.01
CA LEU A 120 -0.34 -1.55 16.60
C LEU A 120 0.65 -2.70 16.42
N LYS A 121 1.41 -3.05 17.47
CA LYS A 121 2.48 -4.04 17.45
C LYS A 121 2.09 -5.35 16.77
N ALA A 122 0.94 -5.90 17.13
CA ALA A 122 0.47 -7.16 16.56
C ALA A 122 0.13 -7.05 15.07
N ALA A 123 -0.43 -5.92 14.62
CA ALA A 123 -0.77 -5.71 13.21
C ALA A 123 0.50 -5.52 12.38
N VAL A 124 1.40 -4.64 12.81
CA VAL A 124 2.67 -4.39 12.12
C VAL A 124 3.57 -5.63 12.11
N GLY A 125 3.55 -6.45 13.16
CA GLY A 125 4.26 -7.73 13.18
C GLY A 125 3.78 -8.76 12.14
N ARG A 126 2.64 -8.52 11.48
CA ARG A 126 2.15 -9.31 10.34
C ARG A 126 2.46 -8.67 8.98
N MET A 127 3.20 -7.56 8.95
CA MET A 127 3.56 -6.83 7.74
C MET A 127 5.03 -7.02 7.42
N GLU A 128 5.33 -7.41 6.18
CA GLU A 128 6.68 -7.52 5.63
C GLU A 128 6.83 -6.55 4.44
N LEU A 129 7.59 -5.47 4.63
CA LEU A 129 7.84 -4.48 3.59
C LEU A 129 9.01 -4.90 2.70
N ILE A 130 8.78 -4.90 1.38
CA ILE A 130 9.80 -5.07 0.36
C ILE A 130 9.88 -3.79 -0.47
N CYS A 131 11.05 -3.15 -0.46
CA CYS A 131 11.35 -2.03 -1.37
C CYS A 131 11.76 -2.61 -2.73
N GLY A 132 10.93 -2.42 -3.76
CA GLY A 132 11.20 -2.91 -5.11
C GLY A 132 9.94 -3.04 -5.98
N ASP A 133 10.15 -3.44 -7.23
CA ASP A 133 9.08 -3.68 -8.18
C ASP A 133 8.21 -4.87 -7.78
N SER A 134 6.92 -4.63 -7.61
CA SER A 134 5.95 -5.66 -7.24
C SER A 134 5.68 -6.66 -8.36
N VAL A 135 5.86 -6.27 -9.63
CA VAL A 135 5.75 -7.19 -10.78
C VAL A 135 6.82 -8.26 -10.69
N GLU A 136 8.08 -7.86 -10.51
CA GLU A 136 9.20 -8.80 -10.32
C GLU A 136 9.10 -9.53 -8.99
N GLY A 137 8.65 -8.85 -7.93
CA GLY A 137 8.40 -9.45 -6.63
C GLY A 137 7.39 -10.60 -6.68
N MET A 138 6.25 -10.40 -7.36
CA MET A 138 5.19 -11.39 -7.50
C MET A 138 5.62 -12.59 -8.36
N LYS A 139 6.39 -12.37 -9.43
CA LYS A 139 6.93 -13.46 -10.27
C LYS A 139 7.89 -14.38 -9.51
N ASN A 140 8.60 -13.84 -8.52
CA ASN A 140 9.62 -14.55 -7.75
C ASN A 140 9.15 -14.99 -6.36
N LEU A 141 7.83 -15.01 -6.10
CA LEU A 141 7.31 -15.49 -4.83
C LEU A 141 7.66 -16.97 -4.61
N ASP A 142 8.06 -17.27 -3.38
CA ASP A 142 8.38 -18.60 -2.88
C ASP A 142 7.15 -19.38 -2.42
N TYR A 143 5.97 -18.75 -2.43
CA TYR A 143 4.69 -19.33 -2.09
C TYR A 143 3.58 -18.79 -3.01
N THR A 144 2.43 -19.47 -2.98
CA THR A 144 1.21 -19.00 -3.66
C THR A 144 0.35 -18.20 -2.69
N PRO A 145 0.16 -16.87 -2.87
CA PRO A 145 -0.64 -16.06 -1.96
C PRO A 145 -2.12 -16.47 -2.02
N ASP A 146 -2.87 -16.29 -0.94
CA ASP A 146 -4.32 -16.44 -0.99
C ASP A 146 -4.97 -15.25 -1.73
N ILE A 147 -4.46 -14.04 -1.46
CA ILE A 147 -4.96 -12.78 -2.00
C ILE A 147 -3.83 -11.92 -2.56
N VAL A 148 -4.09 -11.25 -3.69
CA VAL A 148 -3.31 -10.09 -4.13
C VAL A 148 -4.18 -8.83 -4.07
N LEU A 149 -3.67 -7.75 -3.48
CA LEU A 149 -4.27 -6.42 -3.44
C LEU A 149 -3.55 -5.50 -4.42
N LEU A 150 -4.32 -4.82 -5.27
CA LEU A 150 -3.85 -3.80 -6.22
C LEU A 150 -4.61 -2.48 -5.98
N ASP A 151 -3.90 -1.40 -5.67
CA ASP A 151 -4.39 -0.01 -5.66
C ASP A 151 -3.39 0.91 -6.40
N PRO A 152 -3.15 0.65 -7.69
CA PRO A 152 -2.14 1.41 -8.42
C PRO A 152 -2.61 2.86 -8.60
N MET A 153 -1.76 3.79 -8.17
CA MET A 153 -1.89 5.20 -8.51
C MET A 153 -1.45 5.41 -9.96
N PHE A 154 -2.27 5.01 -10.94
CA PHE A 154 -1.95 5.33 -12.32
C PHE A 154 -2.12 6.82 -12.58
N PRO A 155 -1.19 7.45 -13.31
CA PRO A 155 -1.30 8.85 -13.67
C PRO A 155 -2.41 9.04 -14.70
N ALA A 156 -3.65 9.18 -14.25
CA ALA A 156 -4.57 10.03 -14.99
C ALA A 156 -4.14 11.47 -14.70
N ARG A 157 -3.69 12.20 -15.73
CA ARG A 157 -3.58 13.68 -15.70
C ARG A 157 -4.93 14.27 -15.26
N GLN A 158 -5.22 14.29 -13.97
CA GLN A 158 -6.38 14.95 -13.43
C GLN A 158 -5.93 16.30 -12.89
N LYS A 159 -6.23 17.34 -13.66
CA LYS A 159 -6.28 18.72 -13.21
C LYS A 159 -7.37 18.84 -12.15
N SER A 160 -7.12 18.45 -10.91
CA SER A 160 -8.00 18.79 -9.80
C SER A 160 -7.20 19.43 -8.68
N GLY A 161 -7.46 20.73 -8.44
CA GLY A 161 -6.81 21.57 -7.43
C GLY A 161 -7.15 21.21 -5.98
N LEU A 162 -7.58 19.97 -5.72
CA LEU A 162 -7.96 19.43 -4.41
C LEU A 162 -7.21 18.13 -4.09
N ILE A 163 -6.07 17.91 -4.74
CA ILE A 163 -5.08 16.94 -4.27
C ILE A 163 -4.62 17.44 -2.88
N LYS A 164 -4.92 16.66 -1.82
CA LYS A 164 -4.50 16.98 -0.45
C LYS A 164 -3.03 17.38 -0.48
N LYS A 165 -2.64 18.49 0.16
CA LYS A 165 -1.26 19.06 0.15
C LYS A 165 -0.14 18.00 0.25
N LYS A 166 -0.39 16.92 1.02
CA LYS A 166 0.44 15.71 1.16
C LYS A 166 0.88 15.08 -0.19
N PHE A 167 0.02 15.01 -1.19
CA PHE A 167 0.32 14.39 -2.49
C PHE A 167 1.14 15.29 -3.45
N GLN A 168 1.28 16.58 -3.17
CA GLN A 168 2.06 17.49 -4.02
C GLN A 168 3.57 17.20 -3.96
N LEU A 169 4.06 16.71 -2.82
CA LEU A 169 5.46 16.32 -2.67
C LEU A 169 5.75 15.01 -3.42
N ILE A 170 4.83 14.04 -3.31
CA ILE A 170 4.96 12.71 -3.92
C ILE A 170 4.95 12.80 -5.45
N GLN A 171 4.13 13.69 -6.03
CA GLN A 171 4.09 13.88 -7.49
C GLN A 171 5.43 14.33 -8.12
N ARG A 172 6.35 14.89 -7.32
CA ARG A 172 7.69 15.27 -7.79
C ARG A 172 8.66 14.09 -7.82
N LEU A 173 8.33 13.01 -7.12
CA LEU A 173 9.06 11.75 -7.17
C LEU A 173 8.57 11.02 -8.43
N GLU A 174 9.25 11.26 -9.55
CA GLU A 174 8.99 10.50 -10.77
C GLU A 174 9.42 9.04 -10.55
N SER A 175 8.47 8.11 -10.63
CA SER A 175 8.74 6.68 -10.59
C SER A 175 8.16 6.02 -11.84
N PRO A 176 8.98 5.36 -12.69
CA PRO A 176 8.46 4.55 -13.78
C PRO A 176 7.63 3.42 -13.17
N CYS A 177 6.32 3.43 -13.45
CA CYS A 177 5.39 2.41 -12.96
C CYS A 177 5.10 1.42 -14.09
N SER A 178 5.09 0.13 -13.77
CA SER A 178 4.66 -0.93 -14.67
C SER A 178 3.26 -0.64 -15.21
N THR A 179 2.94 -1.11 -16.40
CA THR A 179 1.63 -0.85 -17.00
C THR A 179 0.51 -1.54 -16.22
N GLU A 180 -0.75 -1.07 -16.38
CA GLU A 180 -1.90 -1.75 -15.76
C GLU A 180 -1.96 -3.24 -16.15
N ASN A 181 -1.56 -3.58 -17.38
CA ASN A 181 -1.53 -4.94 -17.89
C ASN A 181 -0.45 -5.78 -17.19
N GLU A 182 0.79 -5.30 -17.15
CA GLU A 182 1.91 -6.04 -16.53
C GLU A 182 1.64 -6.32 -15.05
N LEU A 183 1.09 -5.34 -14.33
CA LEU A 183 0.75 -5.49 -12.92
C LEU A 183 -0.33 -6.56 -12.72
N LEU A 184 -1.39 -6.51 -13.52
CA LEU A 184 -2.48 -7.49 -13.42
C LEU A 184 -2.02 -8.88 -13.84
N GLU A 185 -1.27 -9.01 -14.93
CA GLU A 185 -0.73 -10.28 -15.40
C GLU A 185 0.20 -10.93 -14.36
N ALA A 186 1.08 -10.15 -13.74
CA ALA A 186 1.92 -10.65 -12.65
C ALA A 186 1.10 -11.12 -11.45
N ALA A 187 0.04 -10.39 -11.10
CA ALA A 187 -0.88 -10.80 -10.04
C ALA A 187 -1.64 -12.09 -10.39
N GLU A 188 -2.07 -12.27 -11.65
CA GLU A 188 -2.68 -13.52 -12.12
C GLU A 188 -1.69 -14.69 -12.11
N MET A 189 -0.44 -14.45 -12.55
CA MET A 189 0.64 -15.45 -12.57
C MET A 189 1.08 -15.91 -11.19
N ALA A 190 1.03 -15.03 -10.18
CA ALA A 190 1.26 -15.41 -8.77
C ALA A 190 0.25 -16.47 -8.29
N GLY A 191 -0.85 -16.67 -9.02
CA GLY A 191 -1.84 -17.70 -8.77
C GLY A 191 -2.61 -17.51 -7.46
N PRO A 192 -3.11 -16.33 -7.11
CA PRO A 192 -3.95 -16.19 -5.93
C PRO A 192 -5.32 -16.85 -6.12
N LYS A 193 -6.00 -17.10 -5.00
CA LYS A 193 -7.42 -17.48 -5.03
C LYS A 193 -8.30 -16.27 -5.34
N ARG A 194 -7.83 -15.06 -4.99
CA ARG A 194 -8.53 -13.80 -5.24
C ARG A 194 -7.57 -12.65 -5.53
N ILE A 195 -7.91 -11.83 -6.51
CA ILE A 195 -7.30 -10.50 -6.69
C ILE A 195 -8.34 -9.45 -6.29
N VAL A 196 -7.95 -8.51 -5.45
CA VAL A 196 -8.78 -7.37 -5.02
C VAL A 196 -8.15 -6.10 -5.58
N ILE A 197 -8.94 -5.33 -6.32
CA ILE A 197 -8.48 -4.14 -7.02
C ILE A 197 -9.29 -2.95 -6.52
N LYS A 198 -8.62 -1.99 -5.87
CA LYS A 198 -9.25 -0.76 -5.40
C LYS A 198 -9.35 0.23 -6.57
N ARG A 199 -10.54 0.78 -6.79
CA ARG A 199 -10.79 1.76 -7.87
C ARG A 199 -11.71 2.88 -7.39
N PRO A 200 -11.64 4.07 -8.00
CA PRO A 200 -12.72 5.06 -7.88
C PRO A 200 -14.05 4.45 -8.33
N LEU A 201 -15.16 4.82 -7.69
CA LEU A 201 -16.48 4.23 -7.97
C LEU A 201 -16.85 4.24 -9.46
N LYS A 202 -16.49 5.31 -10.19
CA LYS A 202 -16.72 5.48 -11.63
C LYS A 202 -15.46 5.32 -12.49
N GLY A 203 -14.36 4.82 -11.92
CA GLY A 203 -13.12 4.57 -12.66
C GLY A 203 -13.25 3.39 -13.62
N PRO A 204 -12.45 3.30 -14.69
CA PRO A 204 -12.40 2.13 -15.55
C PRO A 204 -11.90 0.90 -14.78
N TYR A 205 -12.14 -0.29 -15.30
CA TYR A 205 -11.52 -1.50 -14.76
C TYR A 205 -10.00 -1.46 -14.99
N LEU A 206 -9.25 -2.13 -14.12
CA LEU A 206 -7.81 -2.26 -14.29
C LEU A 206 -7.54 -3.07 -15.58
N ALA A 207 -6.69 -2.55 -16.46
CA ALA A 207 -6.32 -3.18 -17.73
C ALA A 207 -7.55 -3.52 -18.62
N ASP A 208 -8.65 -2.79 -18.47
CA ASP A 208 -9.94 -3.08 -19.13
C ASP A 208 -10.49 -4.51 -18.87
N ARG A 209 -10.00 -5.19 -17.82
CA ARG A 209 -10.40 -6.56 -17.46
C ARG A 209 -11.57 -6.52 -16.48
N LYS A 210 -12.72 -7.05 -16.90
CA LYS A 210 -13.94 -7.10 -16.08
C LYS A 210 -13.73 -8.03 -14.86
N PRO A 211 -14.03 -7.59 -13.63
CA PRO A 211 -13.94 -8.43 -12.44
C PRO A 211 -15.09 -9.46 -12.37
N SER A 212 -14.94 -10.46 -11.50
CA SER A 212 -16.02 -11.43 -11.21
C SER A 212 -17.20 -10.74 -10.53
N TYR A 213 -16.92 -9.82 -9.59
CA TYR A 213 -17.90 -8.93 -8.98
C TYR A 213 -17.19 -7.69 -8.41
N SER A 214 -17.96 -6.67 -8.03
CA SER A 214 -17.45 -5.46 -7.37
C SER A 214 -18.20 -5.18 -6.08
N LEU A 215 -17.49 -4.72 -5.06
CA LEU A 215 -18.10 -4.18 -3.83
C LEU A 215 -18.07 -2.66 -3.89
N GLU A 216 -19.22 -2.03 -4.02
CA GLU A 216 -19.35 -0.57 -4.21
C GLU A 216 -19.56 0.18 -2.90
N GLY A 217 -18.71 1.19 -2.67
CA GLY A 217 -18.86 2.16 -1.59
C GLY A 217 -19.35 3.51 -2.13
N LYS A 218 -19.22 4.57 -1.32
CA LYS A 218 -19.68 5.92 -1.72
C LYS A 218 -18.78 6.59 -2.76
N ALA A 219 -17.47 6.37 -2.68
CA ALA A 219 -16.47 7.03 -3.53
C ALA A 219 -15.48 6.05 -4.18
N ILE A 220 -15.29 4.88 -3.56
CA ILE A 220 -14.42 3.82 -4.03
C ILE A 220 -15.23 2.53 -4.20
N ARG A 221 -14.72 1.62 -5.01
CA ARG A 221 -15.18 0.24 -5.11
C ARG A 221 -13.99 -0.72 -5.08
N TYR A 222 -14.25 -1.96 -4.75
CA TYR A 222 -13.28 -3.06 -4.80
C TYR A 222 -13.72 -4.07 -5.84
N ASP A 223 -13.03 -4.10 -6.97
CA ASP A 223 -13.21 -5.05 -8.06
C ASP A 223 -12.53 -6.37 -7.65
N CYS A 224 -13.26 -7.48 -7.62
CA CYS A 224 -12.79 -8.77 -7.15
C CYS A 224 -12.75 -9.78 -8.29
N MET A 225 -11.56 -10.31 -8.59
CA MET A 225 -11.38 -11.45 -9.49
C MET A 225 -11.22 -12.71 -8.64
N VAL A 226 -12.08 -13.70 -8.86
CA VAL A 226 -12.09 -14.95 -8.09
C VAL A 226 -11.75 -16.11 -9.00
N TYR A 227 -10.81 -16.92 -8.56
CA TYR A 227 -10.36 -18.10 -9.29
C TYR A 227 -10.87 -19.34 -8.58
N ALA A 228 -11.53 -20.23 -9.33
CA ALA A 228 -11.98 -21.52 -8.80
C ALA A 228 -10.76 -22.40 -8.52
N ARG A 229 -10.72 -22.98 -7.33
CA ARG A 229 -9.82 -24.08 -6.98
C ARG A 229 -10.61 -25.14 -6.23
#